data_AF-A0A127SEC8-F1
#
_entry.id   AF-A0A127SEC8-F1
#
_cell.length_a   1.000
_cell.length_b   1.000
_cell.length_c   1.000
_cell.angle_alpha   90.00
_cell.angle_beta   90.00
_cell.angle_gamma   90.00
#
_symmetry.space_group_name_H-M   'P 1'
#
loop_
_entity.id
_entity.type
_entity.pdbx_description
1 polymer ?
#
loop_
_entity_poly.entity_id
_entity_poly.type
_entity_poly.pdbx_seq_one_letter_code
_entity_poly.pdbx_strand_id
1 'polypeptide(L)' 'MLHPEVIGATGLDPAKVAGFAFGGGIERLLMVKYGIPDVRGFHGGDIRFTYAFDQSS' A
#
# COMPACT_ATOMS: atom_id res chain seq x y z
N MET A 1 4.63 15.31 -5.75
CA MET A 1 4.42 15.58 -7.19
C MET A 1 5.32 14.66 -7.98
N LEU A 2 4.87 14.18 -9.15
CA LEU A 2 5.70 13.38 -10.05
C LEU A 2 6.89 14.19 -10.56
N HIS A 3 8.03 13.52 -10.75
CA HIS A 3 9.24 14.15 -11.26
C HIS A 3 9.12 14.42 -12.78
N PRO A 4 9.56 15.58 -13.31
CA PRO A 4 9.48 15.92 -14.73
C PRO A 4 10.08 14.87 -15.66
N GLU A 5 11.20 14.24 -15.29
CA GLU A 5 11.82 13.19 -16.10
C GLU A 5 10.95 11.93 -16.22
N VAL A 6 10.16 11.60 -15.19
CA VAL A 6 9.23 10.45 -15.23
C VAL A 6 8.08 10.75 -16.17
N ILE A 7 7.59 11.99 -16.18
CA ILE A 7 6.55 12.44 -17.11
C ILE A 7 7.11 12.44 -18.55
N GLY A 8 8.32 12.98 -18.75
CA GLY A 8 9.01 13.00 -20.04
C GLY A 8 9.26 11.61 -20.62
N ALA A 9 9.59 10.62 -19.77
CA ALA A 9 9.78 9.23 -20.18
C ALA A 9 8.50 8.58 -20.76
N THR A 10 7.31 9.12 -20.46
CA THR A 10 6.03 8.67 -21.04
C THR A 10 5.64 9.39 -22.34
N GLY A 11 6.47 10.31 -22.83
CA GLY A 11 6.19 11.12 -24.01
C GLY A 11 5.28 12.34 -23.77
N LEU A 12 5.05 12.69 -22.49
CA LEU A 12 4.27 13.87 -22.09
C LEU A 12 5.19 15.06 -21.78
N ASP A 13 4.75 16.28 -22.09
CA ASP A 13 5.46 17.52 -21.80
C ASP A 13 5.29 17.91 -20.31
N PRO A 14 6.35 17.85 -19.49
CA PRO A 14 6.26 18.14 -18.05
C PRO A 14 5.99 19.61 -17.73
N ALA A 15 6.10 20.53 -18.69
CA ALA A 15 5.71 21.93 -18.50
C ALA A 15 4.18 22.15 -18.62
N LYS A 16 3.48 21.21 -19.28
CA LYS A 16 2.02 21.27 -19.49
C LYS A 16 1.26 20.29 -18.61
N VAL A 17 1.91 19.19 -18.22
CA VAL A 17 1.28 18.12 -17.47
C VAL A 17 2.01 17.94 -16.14
N ALA A 18 1.24 18.01 -15.05
CA ALA A 18 1.69 17.65 -13.71
C ALA A 18 0.91 16.44 -13.23
N GLY A 19 1.49 15.67 -12.30
CA GLY A 19 0.82 14.52 -11.72
C GLY A 19 1.23 14.25 -10.29
N PHE A 20 0.47 13.38 -9.64
CA PHE A 20 0.69 12.93 -8.28
C PHE A 20 0.61 11.40 -8.25
N ALA A 21 1.55 10.78 -7.53
CA ALA A 21 1.51 9.35 -7.24
C ALA A 21 1.73 9.16 -5.75
N PHE A 22 1.05 8.17 -5.19
CA PHE A 22 1.21 7.72 -3.83
C PHE A 22 1.22 6.19 -3.81
N GLY A 23 1.87 5.63 -2.79
CA GLY A 23 1.90 4.20 -2.53
C GLY A 23 1.82 3.97 -1.03
N GLY A 24 1.00 3.02 -0.62
CA GLY A 24 0.87 2.60 0.77
C GLY A 24 0.98 1.09 0.85
N GLY A 25 1.87 0.60 1.72
CA GLY A 25 1.96 -0.83 2.00
C GLY A 25 0.71 -1.30 2.74
N ILE A 26 -0.06 -2.22 2.15
CA ILE A 26 -1.31 -2.72 2.73
C ILE A 26 -1.06 -3.30 4.12
N GLU A 27 -0.02 -4.12 4.29
CA GLU A 27 0.33 -4.73 5.57
C GLU A 27 0.60 -3.67 6.65
N ARG A 28 1.35 -2.60 6.31
CA ARG A 28 1.63 -1.51 7.24
C ARG A 28 0.35 -0.78 7.67
N LEU A 29 -0.55 -0.53 6.73
CA LEU A 29 -1.84 0.09 7.03
C LEU A 29 -2.69 -0.78 7.95
N LEU A 30 -2.72 -2.10 7.70
CA LEU A 30 -3.43 -3.06 8.55
C LEU A 30 -2.81 -3.16 9.94
N MET A 31 -1.48 -3.19 10.06
CA MET A 31 -0.79 -3.22 11.35
C MET A 31 -1.13 -2.01 12.21
N VAL A 32 -1.17 -0.80 11.62
CA VAL A 32 -1.56 0.41 12.36
C VAL A 32 -3.05 0.38 12.72
N LYS A 33 -3.91 -0.02 11.79
CA LYS A 33 -5.37 -0.02 11.99
C LYS A 33 -5.81 -1.03 13.06
N TYR A 34 -5.20 -2.21 13.10
CA TYR A 34 -5.60 -3.33 13.95
C TYR A 34 -4.62 -3.61 15.10
N GLY A 35 -3.56 -2.80 15.26
CA GLY A 35 -2.56 -2.97 16.32
C GLY A 35 -1.76 -4.27 16.22
N ILE A 36 -1.53 -4.78 15.00
CA ILE A 36 -0.81 -6.04 14.77
C ILE A 36 0.68 -5.80 15.03
N PRO A 37 1.32 -6.48 16.00
CA PRO A 37 2.69 -6.18 16.41
C PRO A 37 3.75 -6.78 15.48
N ASP A 38 3.39 -7.75 14.65
CA ASP A 38 4.33 -8.53 13.84
C ASP A 38 3.80 -8.80 12.43
N VAL A 39 4.59 -8.40 11.42
CA VAL A 39 4.27 -8.58 9.99
C VAL A 39 4.25 -10.05 9.58
N ARG A 40 4.98 -10.93 10.29
CA ARG A 40 5.05 -12.36 9.96
C ARG A 40 3.69 -13.06 10.05
N GLY A 41 2.74 -12.49 10.79
CA GLY A 41 1.36 -12.99 10.84
C GLY A 41 0.71 -13.09 9.45
N PHE A 42 1.01 -12.15 8.53
CA PHE A 42 0.45 -12.15 7.18
C PHE A 42 1.00 -13.28 6.28
N HIS A 43 2.20 -13.79 6.56
CA HIS A 43 2.89 -14.76 5.71
C HIS A 43 3.07 -16.14 6.36
N GLY A 44 2.79 -16.27 7.65
CA GLY A 44 2.99 -17.50 8.42
C GLY A 44 1.96 -18.61 8.16
N GLY A 45 0.85 -18.30 7.48
CA GLY A 45 -0.20 -19.28 7.14
C GLY A 45 -1.00 -19.79 8.35
N ASP A 46 -0.94 -19.11 9.50
CA ASP A 46 -1.69 -19.50 10.69
C ASP A 46 -3.17 -19.14 10.53
N ILE A 47 -4.03 -20.15 10.50
CA ILE A 47 -5.48 -19.97 10.35
C ILE A 47 -6.09 -19.11 11.46
N ARG A 48 -5.51 -19.12 12.67
CA ARG A 48 -6.00 -18.31 13.81
C ARG A 48 -5.86 -16.82 13.53
N PHE A 49 -4.80 -16.43 12.83
CA PHE A 49 -4.59 -15.06 12.38
C PHE A 49 -5.66 -14.66 11.37
N THR A 50 -5.95 -15.51 10.38
CA THR A 50 -7.00 -15.26 9.38
C THR A 50 -8.38 -15.12 10.02
N TYR A 51 -8.74 -16.01 10.94
CA TYR A 51 -10.02 -15.96 11.66
C TYR A 51 -10.17 -14.72 12.55
N ALA A 52 -9.08 -14.12 13.03
CA ALA A 52 -9.14 -12.89 13.83
C ALA A 52 -9.71 -11.69 13.04
N PHE A 53 -9.77 -11.77 11.71
CA PHE A 53 -10.36 -10.75 10.83
C PHE A 53 -11.75 -11.12 10.31
N ASP A 54 -12.25 -12.32 10.62
CA ASP A 54 -13.58 -12.76 10.21
C ASP A 54 -14.65 -11.98 11.01
N GLN A 55 -15.53 -11.27 10.30
CA GLN A 55 -16.64 -10.50 10.88
C GLN A 55 -18.00 -11.17 10.61
N SER A 56 -18.04 -12.47 10.32
CA SER A 56 -19.30 -13.21 10.36
C SER A 56 -19.86 -13.22 11.79
N SER A 57 -20.94 -12.46 11.97
CA SER A 57 -21.82 -12.52 13.14
C SER A 57 -22.61 -13.82 13.17
#